data_AF-A0A4Z1H7L9-F1
#
_entry.id   AF-A0A4Z1H7L9-F1
#
_cell.length_a   1.000
_cell.length_b   1.000
_cell.length_c   1.000
_cell.angle_alpha   90.00
_cell.angle_beta   90.00
_cell.angle_gamma   90.00
#
_symmetry.space_group_name_H-M   'P 1'
#
loop_
_entity.id
_entity.type
_entity.pdbx_description
1 polymer ?
#
loop_
_entity_poly.entity_id
_entity_poly.type
_entity_poly.pdbx_seq_one_letter_code
_entity_poly.pdbx_strand_id
1 'polypeptide(L)'
;MNALSKQGAQNVGTYIGHLPVSLTEVVDDSNWIDLSFAENYIIRKEALEIFRDAAATKVGEADLNWPHGFWGEARLLTALSSLFNAYFAPFEPVENQHVVLTAGAAGSLDGLAWSLCDAGEGILVPCPYHAGAYEVFLNIHTGIVPIPIIVGSLDDVFGEGMIPTLEKGLQNATVPVKAMVLTNPPSPLGRCYSKQNLIDLMKFCQRHGLHLIADEVFALSEHECSNLRQPRQFTSALAIDAGAHGCDASKIHVIWSMSKDLGATGVRLFSIIFMYQLDAD
;
A
#
# COMPACT_ATOMS: atom_id res chain seq x y z
N MET A 1 -33.78 -3.69 -18.92
CA MET A 1 -32.77 -4.74 -19.15
C MET A 1 -31.45 -4.21 -18.59
N ASN A 2 -30.99 -4.70 -17.43
CA ASN A 2 -29.66 -4.33 -16.95
C ASN A 2 -28.63 -5.16 -17.73
N ALA A 3 -27.97 -4.51 -18.70
CA ALA A 3 -27.00 -5.10 -19.62
C ALA A 3 -25.59 -5.24 -19.01
N LEU A 4 -25.49 -5.47 -17.70
CA LEU A 4 -24.20 -5.64 -17.03
C LEU A 4 -23.69 -7.08 -17.22
N SER A 5 -22.36 -7.24 -17.24
CA SER A 5 -21.74 -8.55 -17.11
C SER A 5 -22.12 -9.19 -15.76
N LYS A 6 -21.94 -10.51 -15.63
CA LYS A 6 -22.19 -11.20 -14.35
C LYS A 6 -21.40 -10.57 -13.20
N GLN A 7 -20.12 -10.26 -13.45
CA GLN A 7 -19.25 -9.56 -12.49
C GLN A 7 -19.80 -8.18 -12.15
N GLY A 8 -20.17 -7.38 -13.15
CA GLY A 8 -20.71 -6.04 -12.93
C GLY A 8 -22.02 -6.06 -12.13
N ALA A 9 -22.91 -7.02 -12.41
CA ALA A 9 -24.16 -7.18 -11.68
C ALA A 9 -23.92 -7.59 -10.22
N GLN A 10 -22.98 -8.50 -9.97
CA GLN A 10 -22.59 -8.94 -8.63
C GLN A 10 -21.97 -7.79 -7.83
N ASN A 11 -21.04 -7.04 -8.42
CA ASN A 11 -20.37 -5.91 -7.76
C ASN A 11 -21.37 -4.85 -7.29
N VAL A 12 -22.35 -4.49 -8.14
CA VAL A 12 -23.41 -3.54 -7.78
C VAL A 12 -24.28 -4.07 -6.64
N GLY A 13 -24.69 -5.34 -6.72
CA GLY A 13 -25.60 -5.94 -5.74
C GLY A 13 -24.99 -6.24 -4.37
N THR A 14 -23.68 -6.53 -4.32
CA THR A 14 -23.03 -7.07 -3.11
C THR A 14 -22.08 -6.09 -2.42
N TYR A 15 -21.58 -5.06 -3.10
CA TYR A 15 -20.57 -4.18 -2.52
C TYR A 15 -20.92 -2.71 -2.56
N ILE A 16 -21.38 -2.18 -3.70
CA ILE A 16 -21.67 -0.75 -3.83
C ILE A 16 -22.74 -0.31 -2.81
N GLY A 17 -23.76 -1.14 -2.57
CA GLY A 17 -24.80 -0.85 -1.56
C GLY A 17 -24.32 -0.88 -0.10
N HIS A 18 -23.11 -1.35 0.17
CA HIS A 18 -22.51 -1.43 1.51
C HIS A 18 -21.35 -0.44 1.70
N LEU A 19 -20.99 0.32 0.67
CA LEU A 19 -19.99 1.38 0.81
C LEU A 19 -20.57 2.49 1.71
N PRO A 20 -19.76 3.05 2.64
CA PRO A 20 -20.14 4.23 3.39
C PRO A 20 -20.59 5.37 2.46
N VAL A 21 -21.71 6.01 2.80
CA VAL A 21 -22.25 7.15 2.03
C VAL A 21 -21.21 8.26 1.83
N SER A 22 -20.34 8.47 2.83
CA SER A 22 -19.24 9.45 2.76
C SER A 22 -18.24 9.18 1.64
N LEU A 23 -18.14 7.95 1.12
CA LEU A 23 -17.27 7.60 0.00
C LEU A 23 -17.98 7.72 -1.36
N THR A 24 -19.30 7.80 -1.38
CA THR A 24 -20.11 7.76 -2.62
C THR A 24 -20.85 9.06 -2.91
N GLU A 25 -21.10 9.89 -1.91
CA GLU A 25 -21.88 11.11 -2.03
C GLU A 25 -21.09 12.33 -1.54
N VAL A 26 -21.27 13.47 -2.20
CA VAL A 26 -20.81 14.76 -1.70
C VAL A 26 -21.76 15.18 -0.59
N VAL A 27 -21.31 15.03 0.66
CA VAL A 27 -22.07 15.45 1.83
C VAL A 27 -21.86 16.96 2.01
N ASP A 28 -22.94 17.72 2.18
CA ASP A 28 -22.84 19.13 2.63
C ASP A 28 -22.26 19.16 4.05
N ASP A 29 -20.97 19.49 4.12
CA ASP A 29 -20.15 19.50 5.33
C ASP A 29 -20.17 20.87 6.04
N SER A 30 -20.98 21.83 5.56
CA SER A 30 -20.99 23.21 6.09
C SER A 30 -21.31 23.33 7.58
N ASN A 31 -21.93 22.30 8.19
CA ASN A 31 -22.30 22.27 9.60
C ASN A 31 -21.49 21.27 10.46
N TRP A 32 -20.49 20.59 9.91
CA TRP A 32 -19.74 19.54 10.62
C TRP A 32 -18.23 19.67 10.38
N ILE A 33 -17.43 19.25 11.35
CA ILE A 33 -15.98 19.11 11.15
C ILE A 33 -15.73 17.65 10.75
N ASP A 34 -15.33 17.43 9.50
CA ASP A 34 -15.00 16.09 9.01
C ASP A 34 -13.60 15.66 9.48
N LEU A 35 -13.57 14.61 10.31
CA LEU A 35 -12.34 13.96 10.81
C LEU A 35 -12.18 12.54 10.28
N SER A 36 -12.97 12.14 9.28
CA SER A 36 -13.01 10.77 8.77
C SER A 36 -11.94 10.48 7.71
N PHE A 37 -11.43 11.52 7.03
CA PHE A 37 -10.42 11.37 5.99
C PHE A 37 -9.01 11.67 6.48
N ALA A 38 -8.11 10.69 6.31
CA ALA A 38 -6.69 10.86 6.56
C ALA A 38 -6.03 11.66 5.43
N GLU A 39 -6.20 12.99 5.45
CA GLU A 39 -5.65 13.93 4.48
C GLU A 39 -4.61 14.84 5.13
N ASN A 40 -3.45 14.98 4.50
CA ASN A 40 -2.40 15.87 4.99
C ASN A 40 -2.64 17.29 4.46
N TYR A 41 -3.36 18.11 5.22
CA TYR A 41 -3.62 19.51 4.89
C TYR A 41 -2.47 20.46 5.24
N ILE A 42 -1.52 20.01 6.07
CA ILE A 42 -0.51 20.88 6.69
C ILE A 42 0.47 21.43 5.64
N ILE A 43 0.82 20.61 4.63
CA ILE A 43 1.83 20.94 3.61
C ILE A 43 1.23 21.38 2.26
N ARG A 44 -0.10 21.51 2.16
CA ARG A 44 -0.78 21.68 0.87
C ARG A 44 -0.46 23.00 0.20
N LYS A 45 -0.18 24.07 0.95
CA LYS A 45 0.12 25.38 0.37
C LYS A 45 1.46 25.33 -0.36
N GLU A 46 2.46 24.78 0.31
CA GLU A 46 3.81 24.57 -0.20
C GLU A 46 3.79 23.59 -1.39
N ALA A 47 3.08 22.46 -1.27
CA ALA A 47 2.92 21.51 -2.37
C ALA A 47 2.24 22.17 -3.59
N LEU A 48 1.21 22.98 -3.38
CA LEU A 48 0.51 23.68 -4.46
C LEU A 48 1.42 24.71 -5.16
N GLU A 49 2.25 25.42 -4.42
CA GLU A 49 3.25 26.34 -4.98
C GLU A 49 4.27 25.59 -5.85
N ILE A 50 4.78 24.46 -5.35
CA ILE A 50 5.70 23.60 -6.11
C ILE A 50 5.05 23.10 -7.40
N PHE A 51 3.81 22.61 -7.33
CA PHE A 51 3.10 22.13 -8.52
C PHE A 51 2.84 23.24 -9.54
N ARG A 52 2.49 24.45 -9.08
CA ARG A 52 2.29 25.61 -9.96
C ARG A 52 3.58 26.02 -10.65
N ASP A 53 4.69 26.09 -9.92
CA ASP A 53 5.99 26.42 -10.50
C ASP A 53 6.44 25.36 -11.50
N ALA A 54 6.31 24.07 -11.16
CA ALA A 54 6.66 22.97 -12.04
C ALA A 54 5.82 23.01 -13.33
N ALA A 55 4.50 23.20 -13.21
CA ALA A 55 3.60 23.31 -14.36
C ALA A 55 3.95 24.52 -15.25
N ALA A 56 4.33 25.65 -14.65
CA ALA A 56 4.65 26.87 -15.38
C ALA A 56 6.04 26.85 -16.03
N THR A 57 7.01 26.14 -15.46
CA THR A 57 8.43 26.28 -15.85
C THR A 57 9.10 25.01 -16.35
N LYS A 58 8.53 23.82 -16.07
CA LYS A 58 9.18 22.53 -16.35
C LYS A 58 8.45 21.65 -17.35
N VAL A 59 7.18 21.91 -17.63
CA VAL A 59 6.38 21.16 -18.60
C VAL A 59 6.68 21.66 -20.01
N GLY A 60 7.09 20.76 -20.89
CA GLY A 60 7.28 21.00 -22.32
C GLY A 60 6.46 20.05 -23.19
N GLU A 61 6.54 20.23 -24.51
CA GLU A 61 5.80 19.40 -25.48
C GLU A 61 6.11 17.91 -25.34
N ALA A 62 7.37 17.57 -25.03
CA ALA A 62 7.79 16.18 -24.86
C ALA A 62 7.11 15.47 -23.69
N ASP A 63 6.69 16.20 -22.65
CA ASP A 63 6.02 15.63 -21.49
C ASP A 63 4.55 15.24 -21.80
N LEU A 64 4.02 15.63 -22.96
CA LEU A 64 2.70 15.21 -23.46
C LEU A 64 2.76 13.91 -24.28
N ASN A 65 3.96 13.40 -24.56
CA ASN A 65 4.14 12.18 -25.33
C ASN A 65 3.94 10.93 -24.48
N TRP A 66 3.72 9.81 -25.15
CA TRP A 66 3.82 8.50 -24.52
C TRP A 66 5.23 8.31 -23.94
N PRO A 67 5.38 7.88 -22.67
CA PRO A 67 6.69 7.68 -22.07
C PRO A 67 7.46 6.56 -22.77
N HIS A 68 8.79 6.60 -22.73
CA HIS A 68 9.60 5.51 -23.24
C HIS A 68 9.53 4.29 -22.29
N GLY A 69 8.57 3.40 -22.55
CA GLY A 69 8.33 2.19 -21.78
C GLY A 69 6.89 2.10 -21.27
N PHE A 70 6.56 0.99 -20.61
CA PHE A 70 5.24 0.78 -20.00
C PHE A 70 5.18 1.19 -18.53
N TRP A 71 6.35 1.35 -17.89
CA TRP A 71 6.46 1.45 -16.42
C TRP A 71 6.58 2.87 -15.91
N GLY A 72 6.77 3.85 -16.79
CA GLY A 72 6.80 5.26 -16.45
C GLY A 72 7.78 6.07 -17.29
N GLU A 73 7.74 7.39 -17.12
CA GLU A 73 8.70 8.30 -17.71
C GLU A 73 10.04 8.24 -16.94
N ALA A 74 11.16 8.23 -17.66
CA ALA A 74 12.47 7.94 -17.09
C ALA A 74 12.94 8.95 -16.04
N ARG A 75 12.66 10.26 -16.22
CA ARG A 75 12.98 11.29 -15.21
C ARG A 75 12.17 11.06 -13.94
N LEU A 76 10.88 10.69 -14.06
CA LEU A 76 10.04 10.38 -12.90
C LEU A 76 10.52 9.12 -12.18
N LEU A 77 10.84 8.04 -12.90
CA LEU A 77 11.41 6.83 -12.29
C LEU A 77 12.73 7.13 -11.56
N THR A 78 13.59 7.96 -12.14
CA THR A 78 14.85 8.41 -11.52
C THR A 78 14.62 9.24 -10.26
N ALA A 79 13.64 10.14 -10.28
CA ALA A 79 13.28 10.94 -9.11
C ALA A 79 12.74 10.05 -7.98
N LEU A 80 11.92 9.05 -8.30
CA LEU A 80 11.37 8.12 -7.33
C LEU A 80 12.43 7.18 -6.75
N SER A 81 13.26 6.56 -7.58
CA SER A 81 14.36 5.71 -7.10
C SER A 81 15.31 6.50 -6.19
N SER A 82 15.60 7.77 -6.53
CA SER A 82 16.35 8.67 -5.66
C SER A 82 15.64 8.97 -4.34
N LEU A 83 14.32 9.19 -4.36
CA LEU A 83 13.51 9.38 -3.14
C LEU A 83 13.58 8.15 -2.24
N PHE A 84 13.42 6.94 -2.78
CA PHE A 84 13.52 5.71 -1.99
C PHE A 84 14.91 5.54 -1.39
N ASN A 85 15.96 5.71 -2.18
CA ASN A 85 17.33 5.62 -1.68
C ASN A 85 17.64 6.66 -0.59
N ALA A 86 17.05 7.86 -0.67
CA ALA A 86 17.27 8.92 0.31
C ALA A 86 16.48 8.73 1.60
N TYR A 87 15.22 8.27 1.53
CA TYR A 87 14.28 8.33 2.66
C TYR A 87 13.86 6.97 3.22
N PHE A 88 14.06 5.87 2.48
CA PHE A 88 13.62 4.53 2.91
C PHE A 88 14.79 3.67 3.42
N ALA A 89 16.02 4.18 3.32
CA ALA A 89 17.25 3.50 3.74
C ALA A 89 17.30 2.03 3.25
N PRO A 90 17.08 1.77 1.95
CA PRO A 90 16.98 0.42 1.44
C PRO A 90 18.32 -0.31 1.61
N PHE A 91 18.27 -1.61 1.90
CA PHE A 91 19.46 -2.44 2.08
C PHE A 91 20.25 -2.55 0.77
N GLU A 92 19.54 -2.77 -0.34
CA GLU A 92 20.08 -2.67 -1.70
C GLU A 92 19.57 -1.40 -2.38
N PRO A 93 20.39 -0.70 -3.17
CA PRO A 93 19.94 0.50 -3.88
C PRO A 93 18.73 0.23 -4.79
N VAL A 94 17.72 1.09 -4.71
CA VAL A 94 16.56 1.06 -5.61
C VAL A 94 16.97 1.67 -6.95
N GLU A 95 16.76 0.93 -8.03
CA GLU A 95 17.03 1.36 -9.41
C GLU A 95 15.72 1.59 -10.16
N ASN A 96 15.78 2.29 -11.30
CA ASN A 96 14.59 2.60 -12.10
C ASN A 96 13.80 1.36 -12.54
N GLN A 97 14.50 0.26 -12.79
CA GLN A 97 13.89 -1.01 -13.20
C GLN A 97 13.10 -1.71 -12.08
N HIS A 98 13.34 -1.34 -10.83
CA HIS A 98 12.59 -1.85 -9.68
C HIS A 98 11.27 -1.09 -9.49
N VAL A 99 11.09 0.06 -10.15
CA VAL A 99 9.96 0.97 -9.93
C VAL A 99 8.93 0.88 -11.06
N VAL A 100 7.66 0.72 -10.69
CA VAL A 100 6.53 0.73 -11.63
C VAL A 100 5.51 1.79 -11.23
N LEU A 101 5.11 2.65 -12.16
CA LEU A 101 4.09 3.66 -11.91
C LEU A 101 2.67 3.10 -12.01
N THR A 102 1.80 3.56 -11.11
CA THR A 102 0.36 3.24 -11.12
C THR A 102 -0.49 4.45 -10.71
N ALA A 103 -1.81 4.31 -10.86
CA ALA A 103 -2.79 5.33 -10.51
C ALA A 103 -3.10 5.40 -9.00
N GLY A 104 -2.10 5.72 -8.17
CA GLY A 104 -2.22 5.77 -6.71
C GLY A 104 -1.98 4.42 -6.03
N ALA A 105 -1.89 4.41 -4.69
CA ALA A 105 -1.71 3.18 -3.90
C ALA A 105 -2.77 2.11 -4.17
N ALA A 106 -4.00 2.54 -4.43
CA ALA A 106 -5.10 1.68 -4.83
C ALA A 106 -4.82 0.90 -6.12
N GLY A 107 -4.30 1.57 -7.16
CA GLY A 107 -3.94 0.92 -8.42
C GLY A 107 -2.77 -0.04 -8.26
N SER A 108 -1.87 0.24 -7.31
CA SER A 108 -0.78 -0.67 -6.97
C SER A 108 -1.24 -1.93 -6.30
N LEU A 109 -2.10 -1.79 -5.31
CA LEU A 109 -2.69 -2.91 -4.62
C LEU A 109 -3.48 -3.79 -5.60
N ASP A 110 -4.29 -3.18 -6.46
CA ASP A 110 -5.04 -3.84 -7.53
C ASP A 110 -4.10 -4.61 -8.49
N GLY A 111 -3.07 -3.95 -9.02
CA GLY A 111 -2.11 -4.55 -9.94
C GLY A 111 -1.27 -5.68 -9.32
N LEU A 112 -0.83 -5.52 -8.07
CA LEU A 112 -0.11 -6.58 -7.34
C LEU A 112 -1.03 -7.75 -7.05
N ALA A 113 -2.25 -7.50 -6.59
CA ALA A 113 -3.21 -8.55 -6.33
C ALA A 113 -3.49 -9.35 -7.61
N TRP A 114 -3.76 -8.66 -8.71
CA TRP A 114 -3.96 -9.26 -10.04
C TRP A 114 -2.75 -10.07 -10.53
N SER A 115 -1.53 -9.65 -10.21
CA SER A 115 -0.30 -10.32 -10.66
C SER A 115 0.09 -11.52 -9.78
N LEU A 116 -0.31 -11.53 -8.50
CA LEU A 116 0.14 -12.50 -7.51
C LEU A 116 -0.89 -13.60 -7.20
N CYS A 117 -2.16 -13.39 -7.54
CA CYS A 117 -3.25 -14.27 -7.17
C CYS A 117 -4.19 -14.54 -8.35
N ASP A 118 -4.79 -15.72 -8.35
CA ASP A 118 -5.94 -16.01 -9.21
C ASP A 118 -7.26 -15.57 -8.55
N ALA A 119 -8.29 -15.35 -9.36
CA ALA A 119 -9.63 -15.04 -8.86
C ALA A 119 -10.14 -16.17 -7.94
N GLY A 120 -10.66 -15.79 -6.76
CA GLY A 120 -11.09 -16.73 -5.72
C GLY A 120 -9.99 -17.14 -4.74
N GLU A 121 -8.74 -16.77 -4.97
CA GLU A 121 -7.66 -16.89 -3.97
C GLU A 121 -7.68 -15.71 -2.99
N GLY A 122 -6.95 -15.85 -1.88
CA GLY A 122 -7.02 -14.94 -0.75
C GLY A 122 -5.74 -14.20 -0.43
N ILE A 123 -5.90 -13.03 0.19
CA ILE A 123 -4.82 -12.22 0.77
C ILE A 123 -5.12 -11.97 2.25
N LEU A 124 -4.18 -12.29 3.14
CA LEU A 124 -4.31 -11.98 4.57
C LEU A 124 -4.16 -10.47 4.81
N VAL A 125 -5.04 -9.90 5.64
CA VAL A 125 -5.02 -8.48 5.99
C VAL A 125 -5.10 -8.34 7.52
N PRO A 126 -3.99 -8.04 8.22
CA PRO A 126 -4.02 -7.79 9.66
C PRO A 126 -4.93 -6.60 10.01
N CYS A 127 -5.80 -6.79 11.00
CA CYS A 127 -6.73 -5.77 11.48
C CYS A 127 -6.24 -5.14 12.80
N PRO A 128 -6.59 -3.86 13.06
CA PRO A 128 -7.47 -3.01 12.25
C PRO A 128 -6.77 -2.41 11.01
N TYR A 129 -7.49 -2.36 9.90
CA TYR A 129 -7.09 -1.66 8.67
C TYR A 129 -8.19 -0.69 8.20
N HIS A 130 -7.89 0.14 7.20
CA HIS A 130 -8.87 1.04 6.58
C HIS A 130 -9.95 0.28 5.80
N ALA A 131 -11.10 0.05 6.43
CA ALA A 131 -12.25 -0.61 5.80
C ALA A 131 -12.68 0.09 4.50
N GLY A 132 -13.03 -0.69 3.48
CA GLY A 132 -13.52 -0.24 2.17
C GLY A 132 -12.45 -0.25 1.08
N ALA A 133 -11.19 0.03 1.39
CA ALA A 133 -10.15 0.09 0.35
C ALA A 133 -9.76 -1.31 -0.15
N TYR A 134 -9.46 -2.24 0.76
CA TYR A 134 -9.07 -3.60 0.39
C TYR A 134 -10.24 -4.39 -0.20
N GLU A 135 -11.47 -4.18 0.28
CA GLU A 135 -12.66 -4.83 -0.27
C GLU A 135 -12.91 -4.39 -1.72
N VAL A 136 -12.72 -3.10 -2.03
CA VAL A 136 -12.87 -2.60 -3.40
C VAL A 136 -11.73 -3.08 -4.30
N PHE A 137 -10.48 -2.83 -3.90
CA PHE A 137 -9.32 -3.05 -4.79
C PHE A 137 -8.86 -4.51 -4.82
N LEU A 138 -9.10 -5.32 -3.79
CA LEU A 138 -8.83 -6.76 -3.83
C LEU A 138 -10.06 -7.54 -4.30
N ASN A 139 -11.27 -7.26 -3.82
CA ASN A 139 -12.40 -8.14 -4.16
C ASN A 139 -13.16 -7.70 -5.42
N ILE A 140 -13.68 -6.48 -5.42
CA ILE A 140 -14.58 -6.02 -6.49
C ILE A 140 -13.89 -6.03 -7.86
N HIS A 141 -12.64 -5.57 -7.89
CA HIS A 141 -11.88 -5.42 -9.13
C HIS A 141 -11.26 -6.73 -9.63
N THR A 142 -10.63 -7.49 -8.75
CA THR A 142 -9.81 -8.66 -9.16
C THR A 142 -10.42 -10.01 -8.77
N GLY A 143 -11.46 -10.04 -7.94
CA GLY A 143 -12.08 -11.27 -7.45
C GLY A 143 -11.30 -11.96 -6.33
N ILE A 144 -10.30 -11.28 -5.76
CA ILE A 144 -9.45 -11.81 -4.69
C ILE A 144 -10.13 -11.61 -3.34
N VAL A 145 -10.03 -12.60 -2.46
CA VAL A 145 -10.73 -12.62 -1.17
C VAL A 145 -9.83 -11.97 -0.10
N PRO A 146 -10.13 -10.76 0.40
CA PRO A 146 -9.45 -10.25 1.58
C PRO A 146 -9.83 -11.10 2.79
N ILE A 147 -8.84 -11.59 3.53
CA ILE A 147 -9.01 -12.42 4.73
C ILE A 147 -8.58 -11.59 5.95
N PRO A 148 -9.52 -10.96 6.66
CA PRO A 148 -9.20 -10.12 7.80
C PRO A 148 -8.69 -10.94 8.99
N ILE A 149 -7.52 -10.58 9.51
CA ILE A 149 -6.92 -11.21 10.69
C ILE A 149 -7.11 -10.30 11.89
N ILE A 150 -8.11 -10.62 12.71
CA ILE A 150 -8.46 -9.84 13.91
C ILE A 150 -7.46 -10.17 15.02
N VAL A 151 -6.53 -9.26 15.26
CA VAL A 151 -5.58 -9.34 16.38
C VAL A 151 -6.24 -8.79 17.64
N GLY A 152 -6.22 -9.57 18.72
CA GLY A 152 -7.06 -9.34 19.90
C GLY A 152 -6.71 -8.08 20.71
N SER A 153 -5.51 -7.55 20.59
CA SER A 153 -5.07 -6.33 21.29
C SER A 153 -4.02 -5.56 20.48
N LEU A 154 -3.86 -4.26 20.80
CA LEU A 154 -2.81 -3.43 20.18
C LEU A 154 -1.41 -3.91 20.53
N ASP A 155 -1.19 -4.41 21.75
CA ASP A 155 0.12 -4.94 22.15
C ASP A 155 0.47 -6.19 21.34
N ASP A 156 -0.53 -7.01 21.00
CA ASP A 156 -0.36 -8.18 20.15
C ASP A 156 -0.10 -7.82 18.68
N VAL A 157 -0.70 -6.73 18.17
CA VAL A 157 -0.43 -6.24 16.80
C VAL A 157 1.06 -5.94 16.62
N PHE A 158 1.69 -5.38 17.65
CA PHE A 158 3.09 -4.96 17.63
C PHE A 158 4.05 -5.90 18.36
N GLY A 159 3.55 -7.06 18.79
CA GLY A 159 4.23 -7.98 19.71
C GLY A 159 4.08 -9.44 19.29
N GLU A 160 4.12 -10.34 20.27
CA GLU A 160 4.21 -11.78 20.05
C GLU A 160 2.90 -12.42 19.56
N GLY A 161 1.76 -11.75 19.76
CA GLY A 161 0.44 -12.27 19.37
C GLY A 161 0.14 -12.21 17.87
N MET A 162 0.85 -11.39 17.08
CA MET A 162 0.60 -11.24 15.65
C MET A 162 0.80 -12.56 14.88
N ILE A 163 1.97 -13.20 15.00
CA ILE A 163 2.29 -14.41 14.23
C ILE A 163 1.35 -15.57 14.55
N PRO A 164 1.07 -15.93 15.82
CA PRO A 164 0.09 -16.98 16.14
C PRO A 164 -1.31 -16.70 15.59
N THR A 165 -1.73 -15.42 15.56
CA THR A 165 -3.03 -15.02 15.01
C THR A 165 -3.06 -15.19 13.49
N LEU A 166 -1.97 -14.83 12.80
CA LEU A 166 -1.81 -15.06 11.37
C LEU A 166 -1.81 -16.56 11.02
N GLU A 167 -1.08 -17.39 11.77
CA GLU A 167 -1.06 -18.85 11.60
C GLU A 167 -2.47 -19.45 11.72
N LYS A 168 -3.22 -19.05 12.75
CA LYS A 168 -4.62 -19.47 12.93
C LYS A 168 -5.52 -18.95 11.81
N GLY A 169 -5.29 -17.72 11.35
CA GLY A 169 -6.02 -17.11 10.24
C GLY A 169 -5.84 -17.87 8.94
N LEU A 170 -4.58 -18.18 8.60
CA LEU A 170 -4.22 -18.97 7.43
C LEU A 170 -4.81 -20.38 7.48
N GLN A 171 -4.77 -21.05 8.63
CA GLN A 171 -5.36 -22.38 8.82
C GLN A 171 -6.88 -22.39 8.65
N ASN A 172 -7.56 -21.31 9.04
CA ASN A 172 -9.01 -21.18 8.93
C ASN A 172 -9.48 -20.55 7.60
N ALA A 173 -8.55 -20.18 6.72
CA ALA A 173 -8.88 -19.60 5.43
C ALA A 173 -9.71 -20.60 4.60
N THR A 174 -10.81 -20.11 4.03
CA THR A 174 -11.72 -20.94 3.22
C THR A 174 -11.28 -21.05 1.76
N VAL A 175 -10.23 -20.32 1.37
CA VAL A 175 -9.66 -20.26 0.03
C VAL A 175 -8.13 -20.36 0.09
N PRO A 176 -7.46 -20.81 -0.98
CA PRO A 176 -6.00 -20.76 -1.06
C PRO A 176 -5.48 -19.34 -0.85
N VAL A 177 -4.44 -19.17 -0.04
CA VAL A 177 -3.86 -17.86 0.27
C VAL A 177 -2.52 -17.71 -0.45
N LYS A 178 -2.29 -16.55 -1.08
CA LYS A 178 -1.06 -16.27 -1.85
C LYS A 178 -0.22 -15.14 -1.32
N ALA A 179 -0.83 -14.19 -0.63
CA ALA A 179 -0.11 -13.05 -0.10
C ALA A 179 -0.65 -12.60 1.26
N MET A 180 0.11 -11.74 1.90
CA MET A 180 -0.32 -10.92 3.02
C MET A 180 -0.02 -9.47 2.68
N VAL A 181 -0.97 -8.57 2.96
CA VAL A 181 -0.74 -7.13 2.87
C VAL A 181 -0.72 -6.52 4.26
N LEU A 182 0.30 -5.69 4.50
CA LEU A 182 0.56 -5.02 5.77
C LEU A 182 0.73 -3.53 5.52
N THR A 183 -0.08 -2.69 6.16
CA THR A 183 0.17 -1.24 6.15
C THR A 183 1.19 -0.86 7.21
N ASN A 184 2.30 -0.23 6.83
CA ASN A 184 3.42 0.16 7.69
C ASN A 184 3.88 1.60 7.37
N PRO A 185 3.59 2.62 8.20
CA PRO A 185 2.86 2.55 9.46
C PRO A 185 1.37 2.20 9.31
N PRO A 186 0.79 1.39 10.22
CA PRO A 186 -0.61 0.98 10.15
C PRO A 186 -1.57 2.15 10.40
N SER A 187 -2.59 2.25 9.55
CA SER A 187 -3.76 3.10 9.75
C SER A 187 -4.95 2.22 10.17
N PRO A 188 -5.66 2.52 11.28
CA PRO A 188 -5.71 3.80 11.99
C PRO A 188 -4.76 3.96 13.20
N LEU A 189 -3.85 3.01 13.43
CA LEU A 189 -3.10 2.92 14.70
C LEU A 189 -1.98 3.95 14.85
N GLY A 190 -1.38 4.42 13.75
CA GLY A 190 -0.35 5.46 13.76
C GLY A 190 0.95 5.08 14.48
N ARG A 191 1.26 3.78 14.62
CA ARG A 191 2.46 3.28 15.30
C ARG A 191 3.26 2.36 14.40
N CYS A 192 4.52 2.71 14.12
CA CYS A 192 5.42 1.92 13.27
C CYS A 192 5.67 0.50 13.81
N TYR A 193 5.80 -0.46 12.89
CA TYR A 193 6.34 -1.76 13.24
C TYR A 193 7.84 -1.64 13.55
N SER A 194 8.33 -2.46 14.48
CA SER A 194 9.78 -2.55 14.68
C SER A 194 10.41 -3.37 13.55
N LYS A 195 11.70 -3.18 13.29
CA LYS A 195 12.48 -4.03 12.37
C LYS A 195 12.28 -5.52 12.67
N GLN A 196 12.26 -5.91 13.94
CA GLN A 196 12.04 -7.30 14.33
C GLN A 196 10.64 -7.80 13.95
N ASN A 197 9.59 -6.98 14.15
CA ASN A 197 8.24 -7.36 13.72
C ASN A 197 8.18 -7.61 12.21
N LEU A 198 8.82 -6.75 11.40
CA LEU A 198 8.87 -6.91 9.95
C LEU A 198 9.61 -8.19 9.54
N ILE A 199 10.75 -8.50 10.19
CA ILE A 199 11.49 -9.75 9.97
C ILE A 199 10.62 -10.97 10.31
N ASP A 200 9.89 -10.94 11.41
CA ASP A 200 9.03 -12.06 11.82
C ASP A 200 7.87 -12.29 10.83
N LEU A 201 7.32 -11.19 10.28
CA LEU A 201 6.29 -11.21 9.24
C LEU A 201 6.85 -11.73 7.90
N MET A 202 8.05 -11.29 7.49
CA MET A 202 8.73 -11.82 6.30
C MET A 202 8.98 -13.33 6.43
N LYS A 203 9.45 -13.78 7.60
CA LYS A 203 9.66 -15.21 7.89
C LYS A 203 8.35 -15.99 7.88
N PHE A 204 7.26 -15.42 8.38
CA PHE A 204 5.94 -16.04 8.29
C PHE A 204 5.53 -16.25 6.83
N CYS A 205 5.62 -15.20 5.99
CA CYS A 205 5.32 -15.32 4.56
C CYS A 205 6.20 -16.36 3.88
N GLN A 206 7.51 -16.34 4.13
CA GLN A 206 8.46 -17.31 3.57
C GLN A 206 8.10 -18.76 3.92
N ARG A 207 7.80 -19.07 5.19
CA ARG A 207 7.46 -20.43 5.64
C ARG A 207 6.25 -21.00 4.92
N HIS A 208 5.29 -20.13 4.58
CA HIS A 208 4.03 -20.51 3.93
C HIS A 208 4.03 -20.25 2.43
N GLY A 209 5.16 -19.85 1.86
CA GLY A 209 5.31 -19.56 0.44
C GLY A 209 4.55 -18.32 -0.04
N LEU A 210 4.08 -17.47 0.87
CA LEU A 210 3.29 -16.26 0.58
C LEU A 210 4.17 -15.09 0.14
N HIS A 211 3.59 -14.18 -0.65
CA HIS A 211 4.16 -12.85 -0.88
C HIS A 211 3.83 -11.91 0.29
N LEU A 212 4.72 -10.96 0.57
CA LEU A 212 4.50 -9.84 1.48
C LEU A 212 4.34 -8.56 0.67
N ILE A 213 3.21 -7.88 0.83
CA ILE A 213 2.98 -6.53 0.32
C ILE A 213 3.05 -5.57 1.50
N ALA A 214 4.08 -4.74 1.57
CA ALA A 214 4.20 -3.66 2.55
C ALA A 214 3.64 -2.36 1.96
N ASP A 215 2.44 -1.97 2.40
CA ASP A 215 1.83 -0.68 2.11
C ASP A 215 2.41 0.39 3.03
N GLU A 216 3.40 1.13 2.53
CA GLU A 216 4.15 2.15 3.24
C GLU A 216 3.70 3.56 2.85
N VAL A 217 2.42 3.75 2.52
CA VAL A 217 1.86 5.06 2.11
C VAL A 217 2.07 6.20 3.12
N PHE A 218 2.34 5.88 4.39
CA PHE A 218 2.60 6.84 5.48
C PHE A 218 4.08 6.89 5.90
N ALA A 219 5.01 6.35 5.09
CA ALA A 219 6.43 6.23 5.43
C ALA A 219 7.08 7.55 5.89
N LEU A 220 6.73 8.67 5.25
CA LEU A 220 7.32 9.99 5.52
C LEU A 220 6.43 10.87 6.40
N SER A 221 5.41 10.29 7.02
CA SER A 221 4.49 10.96 7.95
C SER A 221 4.87 10.75 9.42
N GLU A 222 6.05 10.19 9.70
CA GLU A 222 6.58 10.10 11.06
C GLU A 222 6.84 11.51 11.62
N HIS A 223 6.42 11.73 12.87
CA HIS A 223 6.66 12.97 13.59
C HIS A 223 7.02 12.66 15.04
N GLU A 224 7.86 13.51 15.62
CA GLU A 224 8.23 13.38 17.03
C GLU A 224 6.99 13.53 17.91
N CYS A 225 6.74 12.54 18.76
CA CYS A 225 5.68 12.60 19.76
C CYS A 225 6.24 12.18 21.12
N SER A 226 6.55 13.17 21.96
CA SER A 226 7.09 12.99 23.31
C SER A 226 6.14 12.23 24.24
N ASN A 227 4.87 12.12 23.88
CA ASN A 227 3.83 11.46 24.68
C ASN A 227 3.67 9.97 24.36
N LEU A 228 4.36 9.45 23.34
CA LEU A 228 4.35 8.02 23.03
C LEU A 228 5.17 7.26 24.08
N ARG A 229 4.55 6.26 24.72
CA ARG A 229 5.22 5.42 25.73
C ARG A 229 6.41 4.64 25.15
N GLN A 230 6.37 4.34 23.86
CA GLN A 230 7.39 3.57 23.13
C GLN A 230 7.45 4.09 21.69
N PRO A 231 8.11 5.24 21.45
CA PRO A 231 8.27 5.75 20.10
C PRO A 231 9.06 4.72 19.28
N ARG A 232 8.62 4.47 18.06
CA ARG A 232 9.28 3.59 17.11
C ARG A 232 9.50 4.37 15.83
N GLN A 233 10.75 4.38 15.38
CA GLN A 233 11.09 4.96 14.10
C GLN A 233 10.55 4.09 12.97
N PHE A 234 10.11 4.74 11.91
CA PHE A 234 9.74 4.04 10.69
C PHE A 234 10.94 3.23 10.19
N THR A 235 10.67 1.98 9.82
CA THR A 235 11.62 1.11 9.13
C THR A 235 10.88 0.58 7.92
N SER A 236 11.41 0.86 6.73
CA SER A 236 10.87 0.28 5.51
C SER A 236 11.17 -1.22 5.45
N ALA A 237 10.28 -2.00 4.83
CA ALA A 237 10.59 -3.36 4.41
C ALA A 237 11.84 -3.42 3.50
N LEU A 238 12.13 -2.37 2.72
CA LEU A 238 13.33 -2.27 1.89
C LEU A 238 14.63 -2.21 2.71
N ALA A 239 14.56 -1.72 3.96
CA ALA A 239 15.74 -1.55 4.82
C ALA A 239 16.25 -2.86 5.47
N ILE A 240 15.64 -3.99 5.12
CA ILE A 240 15.91 -5.30 5.69
C ILE A 240 16.58 -6.18 4.65
N ASP A 241 17.74 -6.75 5.00
CA ASP A 241 18.36 -7.84 4.27
C ASP A 241 17.52 -9.12 4.45
N ALA A 242 16.57 -9.33 3.55
CA ALA A 242 15.68 -10.49 3.56
C ALA A 242 16.48 -11.81 3.45
N GLY A 243 17.54 -11.81 2.63
CA GLY A 243 18.39 -12.97 2.38
C GLY A 243 19.12 -13.45 3.64
N ALA A 244 19.67 -12.52 4.43
CA ALA A 244 20.28 -12.84 5.73
C ALA A 244 19.30 -13.45 6.74
N HIS A 245 18.00 -13.32 6.51
CA HIS A 245 16.93 -13.91 7.32
C HIS A 245 16.26 -15.12 6.68
N GLY A 246 16.83 -15.65 5.59
CA GLY A 246 16.33 -16.82 4.87
C GLY A 246 15.04 -16.58 4.12
N CYS A 247 14.71 -15.32 3.83
CA CYS A 247 13.52 -14.91 3.09
C CYS A 247 13.87 -14.60 1.64
N ASP A 248 13.00 -14.98 0.71
CA ASP A 248 13.15 -14.65 -0.70
C ASP A 248 12.77 -13.17 -0.94
N ALA A 249 13.75 -12.35 -1.31
CA ALA A 249 13.54 -10.93 -1.58
C ALA A 249 12.56 -10.68 -2.74
N SER A 250 12.46 -11.60 -3.71
CA SER A 250 11.52 -11.50 -4.85
C SER A 250 10.05 -11.60 -4.42
N LYS A 251 9.78 -12.03 -3.18
CA LYS A 251 8.44 -12.12 -2.61
C LYS A 251 8.04 -10.92 -1.77
N ILE A 252 8.87 -9.89 -1.67
CA ILE A 252 8.61 -8.70 -0.87
C ILE A 252 8.39 -7.50 -1.81
N HIS A 253 7.21 -6.91 -1.70
CA HIS A 253 6.75 -5.81 -2.55
C HIS A 253 6.46 -4.59 -1.68
N VAL A 254 6.90 -3.40 -2.10
CA VAL A 254 6.67 -2.16 -1.36
C VAL A 254 5.81 -1.21 -2.17
N ILE A 255 4.82 -0.63 -1.49
CA ILE A 255 3.86 0.33 -1.99
C ILE A 255 4.15 1.68 -1.30
N TRP A 256 4.48 2.76 -2.05
CA TRP A 256 4.46 4.13 -1.55
C TRP A 256 3.77 5.18 -2.48
N SER A 257 2.96 6.08 -1.89
CA SER A 257 2.20 7.13 -2.59
C SER A 257 2.52 8.54 -2.11
N MET A 258 2.45 9.49 -3.05
CA MET A 258 2.41 10.92 -2.75
C MET A 258 1.12 11.34 -1.99
N SER A 259 0.10 10.49 -1.97
CA SER A 259 -1.24 10.86 -1.47
C SER A 259 -1.23 11.35 -0.03
N LYS A 260 -0.48 10.69 0.85
CA LYS A 260 -0.48 11.00 2.30
C LYS A 260 0.72 11.86 2.65
N ASP A 261 1.92 11.38 2.34
CA ASP A 261 3.17 12.05 2.69
C ASP A 261 3.33 13.42 2.01
N LEU A 262 2.82 13.59 0.78
CA LEU A 262 2.90 14.86 0.03
C LEU A 262 1.56 15.60 -0.09
N GLY A 263 0.53 15.17 0.67
CA GLY A 263 -0.76 15.85 0.74
C GLY A 263 -1.51 15.93 -0.59
N ALA A 264 -1.20 15.02 -1.53
CA ALA A 264 -1.60 15.10 -2.93
C ALA A 264 -2.51 13.92 -3.37
N THR A 265 -3.50 13.55 -2.55
CA THR A 265 -4.41 12.40 -2.84
C THR A 265 -5.06 12.47 -4.23
N GLY A 266 -5.44 13.66 -4.69
CA GLY A 266 -6.10 13.88 -5.98
C GLY A 266 -5.19 13.77 -7.22
N VAL A 267 -3.86 13.78 -7.05
CA VAL A 267 -2.91 13.71 -8.17
C VAL A 267 -2.80 12.29 -8.75
N ARG A 268 -3.15 11.28 -7.94
CA ARG A 268 -3.19 9.86 -8.35
C ARG A 268 -1.87 9.34 -8.93
N LEU A 269 -0.74 9.89 -8.51
CA LEU A 269 0.59 9.40 -8.88
C LEU A 269 1.17 8.49 -7.80
N PHE A 270 1.80 7.39 -8.23
CA PHE A 270 2.36 6.39 -7.33
C PHE A 270 3.49 5.56 -7.97
N SER A 271 4.31 4.94 -7.12
CA SER A 271 5.36 3.96 -7.45
C SER A 271 5.30 2.64 -6.65
N ILE A 272 5.18 1.49 -7.33
CA ILE A 272 5.42 0.14 -6.77
C ILE A 272 6.90 -0.16 -6.86
N ILE A 273 7.47 -0.82 -5.84
CA ILE A 273 8.79 -1.44 -5.93
C ILE A 273 8.68 -2.96 -5.91
N PHE A 274 9.25 -3.59 -6.93
CA PHE A 274 9.59 -5.02 -6.94
C PHE A 274 11.05 -5.17 -6.54
N MET A 275 11.34 -5.90 -5.46
CA MET A 275 12.73 -6.02 -4.98
C MET A 275 13.62 -6.91 -5.86
N TYR A 276 13.07 -7.66 -6.83
CA TYR A 276 13.89 -8.41 -7.79
C TYR A 276 13.26 -8.42 -9.18
N GLN A 277 14.12 -8.34 -10.21
CA GLN A 277 13.74 -8.63 -11.59
C GLN A 277 13.14 -10.04 -11.66
N LEU A 278 11.99 -10.17 -12.31
CA LEU A 278 11.64 -11.42 -12.97
C LEU A 278 12.65 -11.56 -14.11
N ASP A 279 13.78 -12.21 -13.85
CA ASP A 279 14.59 -12.73 -14.93
C ASP A 279 13.66 -13.67 -15.72
N ALA A 280 13.42 -13.32 -16.98
CA ALA A 280 12.67 -14.15 -17.89
C ALA A 280 13.54 -15.36 -18.23
N ASP A 281 13.37 -16.44 -17.47
CA ASP A 281 13.77 -17.79 -17.91
C ASP A 281 12.90 -18.25 -19.09
#